data_AF-A0A0Q8SUX1-F1
#
_entry.id   AF-A0A0Q8SUX1-F1
#
_cell.length_a   1.000
_cell.length_b   1.000
_cell.length_c   1.000
_cell.angle_alpha   90.00
_cell.angle_beta   90.00
_cell.angle_gamma   90.00
#
_symmetry.space_group_name_H-M   'P 1'
#
loop_
_entity.id
_entity.type
_entity.pdbx_description
1 polymer ?
#
loop_
_entity_poly.entity_id
_entity_poly.type
_entity_poly.pdbx_seq_one_letter_code
_entity_poly.pdbx_strand_id
1 'polypeptide(L)' 'MTDWRLQGQEKYLQGAALERKAYQPYRPEWEHDHCEFCSAEFSLDTPGALREGYTTSDHYRWVCAVCYEDFQEMLGLRRG' A
#
# COMPACT_ATOMS: atom_id res chain seq x y z
N MET A 1 -22.43 -4.70 -5.79
CA MET A 1 -21.18 -5.09 -6.46
C MET A 1 -20.07 -4.96 -5.44
N THR A 2 -19.29 -6.01 -5.22
CA THR A 2 -18.08 -5.93 -4.38
C THR A 2 -16.98 -5.27 -5.19
N ASP A 3 -16.23 -4.34 -4.60
CA ASP A 3 -15.08 -3.72 -5.25
C ASP A 3 -14.04 -4.81 -5.59
N TRP A 4 -13.58 -4.87 -6.84
CA TRP A 4 -12.67 -5.92 -7.32
C TRP A 4 -11.29 -5.87 -6.65
N ARG A 5 -10.93 -4.74 -6.04
CA ARG A 5 -9.67 -4.55 -5.31
C ARG A 5 -9.65 -5.31 -3.98
N LEU A 6 -10.82 -5.67 -3.44
CA LEU A 6 -10.95 -6.44 -2.20
C LEU A 6 -10.84 -7.93 -2.50
N GLN A 7 -9.70 -8.53 -2.13
CA GLN A 7 -9.31 -9.90 -2.44
C GLN A 7 -8.80 -10.68 -1.22
N GLY A 8 -9.04 -10.20 0.01
CA GLY A 8 -8.56 -10.86 1.23
C GLY A 8 -7.71 -9.97 2.14
N GLN A 9 -7.44 -8.73 1.73
CA GLN A 9 -6.54 -7.82 2.45
C GLN A 9 -7.07 -7.46 3.83
N GLU A 10 -8.40 -7.49 4.03
CA GLU A 10 -9.02 -7.24 5.33
C GLU A 10 -8.48 -8.15 6.44
N LYS A 11 -7.96 -9.35 6.10
CA LYS A 11 -7.37 -10.28 7.07
C LYS A 11 -6.14 -9.73 7.79
N TYR A 12 -5.45 -8.76 7.20
CA TYR A 12 -4.21 -8.20 7.75
C TYR A 12 -4.12 -6.66 7.71
N LEU A 13 -4.99 -5.98 6.95
CA LEU A 13 -5.09 -4.52 6.93
C LEU A 13 -6.24 -3.96 7.77
N GLN A 14 -7.17 -4.79 8.27
CA GLN A 14 -8.25 -4.28 9.13
C GLN A 14 -7.67 -3.61 10.39
N GLY A 15 -7.96 -2.33 10.55
CA GLY A 15 -7.48 -1.52 11.66
C GLY A 15 -6.00 -1.20 11.62
N ALA A 16 -5.28 -1.50 10.53
CA ALA A 16 -3.84 -1.33 10.45
C ALA A 16 -3.43 0.15 10.51
N ALA A 17 -2.32 0.43 11.19
CA ALA A 17 -1.68 1.74 11.15
C ALA A 17 -0.72 1.78 9.96
N LEU A 18 -0.92 2.76 9.08
CA LEU A 18 -0.09 2.99 7.90
C LEU A 18 0.47 4.41 7.94
N GLU A 19 1.76 4.51 7.64
CA GLU A 19 2.49 5.77 7.60
C GLU A 19 2.69 6.19 6.16
N ARG A 20 2.42 7.46 5.83
CA ARG A 20 2.75 7.99 4.50
C ARG A 20 4.26 8.17 4.39
N LYS A 21 4.89 7.42 3.48
CA LYS A 21 6.35 7.43 3.27
C LYS A 21 6.69 7.44 1.78
N ALA A 22 7.87 7.97 1.46
CA ALA A 22 8.49 7.74 0.16
C ALA A 22 8.84 6.25 0.03
N TYR A 23 8.67 5.68 -1.16
CA TYR A 23 8.94 4.26 -1.40
C TYR A 23 10.39 3.94 -1.08
N GLN A 24 10.58 2.86 -0.33
CA GLN A 24 11.89 2.27 -0.05
C GLN A 24 11.74 0.76 -0.20
N PRO A 25 12.62 0.12 -0.98
CA PRO A 25 12.60 -1.33 -1.08
C PRO A 25 12.94 -1.93 0.28
N TYR A 26 12.16 -2.92 0.72
CA TYR A 26 12.37 -3.61 2.00
C TYR A 26 13.74 -4.28 2.10
N ARG A 27 14.34 -4.65 0.97
CA ARG A 27 15.70 -5.22 0.87
C ARG A 27 16.43 -4.65 -0.34
N PRO A 28 17.77 -4.59 -0.33
CA PRO A 28 18.55 -4.02 -1.44
C PRO A 28 18.32 -4.68 -2.81
N GLU A 29 17.92 -5.95 -2.82
CA GLU A 29 17.64 -6.72 -4.04
C GLU A 29 16.18 -6.59 -4.51
N TRP A 30 15.31 -5.89 -3.77
CA TRP A 30 13.94 -5.63 -4.19
C TRP A 30 13.90 -4.42 -5.12
N GLU A 31 13.41 -4.64 -6.33
CA GLU A 31 13.34 -3.61 -7.37
C GLU A 31 12.02 -2.83 -7.33
N HIS A 32 10.97 -3.43 -6.78
CA HIS A 32 9.64 -2.84 -6.71
C HIS A 32 8.73 -3.57 -5.69
N ASP A 33 7.66 -2.89 -5.30
CA ASP A 33 6.53 -3.39 -4.53
C ASP A 33 5.22 -3.09 -5.27
N HIS A 34 4.10 -3.60 -4.75
CA HIS A 34 2.79 -3.34 -5.31
C HIS A 34 1.81 -2.87 -4.25
N CYS A 35 0.86 -2.05 -4.66
CA CYS A 35 -0.30 -1.73 -3.83
C CYS A 35 -1.08 -3.00 -3.52
N GLU A 36 -1.33 -3.28 -2.24
CA GLU A 36 -2.05 -4.48 -1.78
C GLU A 36 -3.46 -4.62 -2.39
N PHE A 37 -4.05 -3.53 -2.88
CA PHE A 37 -5.42 -3.48 -3.40
C PHE A 37 -5.51 -3.49 -4.93
N CYS A 38 -4.82 -2.56 -5.59
CA CYS A 38 -4.92 -2.35 -7.04
C CYS A 38 -3.71 -2.83 -7.84
N SER A 39 -2.69 -3.37 -7.17
CA SER A 39 -1.43 -3.78 -7.78
C SER A 39 -0.68 -2.68 -8.53
N ALA A 40 -0.94 -1.40 -8.21
CA ALA A 40 -0.13 -0.31 -8.71
C ALA A 40 1.33 -0.47 -8.23
N GLU A 41 2.28 -0.37 -9.15
CA GLU A 41 3.70 -0.59 -8.86
C GLU A 41 4.30 0.58 -8.07
N PHE A 42 5.10 0.26 -7.06
CA PHE A 42 6.00 1.15 -6.38
C PHE A 42 7.43 0.82 -6.78
N SER A 43 8.15 1.78 -7.34
CA SER A 43 9.55 1.60 -7.72
C SER A 43 10.25 2.95 -7.79
N LEU A 44 11.55 2.94 -7.51
CA LEU A 44 12.40 4.12 -7.69
C LEU A 44 12.81 4.29 -9.16
N ASP A 45 12.99 3.17 -9.85
CA ASP A 45 13.64 3.08 -11.17
C ASP A 45 12.63 2.97 -12.32
N THR A 46 11.46 2.37 -12.09
CA THR A 46 10.44 2.22 -13.15
C THR A 46 9.76 3.54 -13.51
N PRO A 47 9.78 3.96 -14.79
CA PRO A 47 8.99 5.11 -15.25
C PRO A 47 7.49 4.87 -15.07
N GLY A 48 6.81 5.81 -14.40
CA GLY A 48 5.36 5.72 -14.14
C GLY A 48 4.98 4.98 -12.86
N ALA A 49 5.93 4.34 -12.17
CA ALA A 49 5.68 3.77 -10.85
C ALA A 49 5.50 4.84 -9.77
N LEU A 50 4.80 4.45 -8.70
CA LEU A 50 4.58 5.26 -7.53
C LEU A 50 5.87 5.37 -6.71
N ARG A 51 6.17 6.59 -6.23
CA ARG A 51 7.34 6.88 -5.39
C ARG A 51 6.98 7.21 -3.94
N GLU A 52 5.69 7.21 -3.62
CA GLU A 52 5.19 7.43 -2.28
C GLU A 52 3.83 6.74 -2.09
N GLY A 53 3.57 6.32 -0.86
CA GLY A 53 2.34 5.66 -0.48
C GLY A 53 2.25 5.53 1.03
N TYR A 54 1.28 4.73 1.47
CA TYR A 54 1.07 4.36 2.86
C TYR A 54 1.66 2.97 3.09
N THR A 55 2.48 2.83 4.12
CA THR A 55 3.13 1.56 4.45
C THR A 55 3.03 1.21 5.92
N THR A 56 3.02 -0.08 6.24
CA THR A 56 3.16 -0.56 7.61
C THR A 56 4.53 -0.16 8.17
N SER A 57 4.68 -0.09 9.49
CA SER A 57 5.93 0.39 10.10
C SER A 57 7.17 -0.47 9.81
N ASP A 58 6.97 -1.71 9.36
CA ASP A 58 8.02 -2.62 8.85
C ASP A 58 8.35 -2.44 7.37
N HIS A 59 7.67 -1.53 6.67
CA HIS A 59 7.80 -1.19 5.24
C HIS A 59 7.49 -2.35 4.30
N TYR A 60 6.79 -3.38 4.81
CA TYR A 60 6.52 -4.60 4.06
C TYR A 60 5.26 -4.51 3.19
N ARG A 61 4.23 -3.77 3.62
CA ARG A 61 2.97 -3.63 2.88
C ARG A 61 2.81 -2.22 2.38
N TRP A 62 2.47 -2.06 1.11
CA TRP A 62 2.29 -0.76 0.49
C TRP A 62 0.85 -0.57 -0.02
N VAL A 63 0.32 0.62 0.18
CA VAL A 63 -1.02 1.03 -0.26
C VAL A 63 -0.88 2.39 -0.93
N CYS A 64 -1.32 2.50 -2.18
CA CYS A 64 -1.30 3.80 -2.88
C CYS A 64 -2.28 4.78 -2.22
N ALA A 65 -2.03 6.09 -2.40
CA ALA A 65 -2.86 7.12 -1.79
C ALA A 65 -4.36 6.95 -2.10
N VAL A 66 -4.69 6.63 -3.35
CA VAL A 66 -6.07 6.38 -3.80
C VAL A 66 -6.71 5.23 -3.04
N CYS A 67 -6.04 4.08 -2.92
CA CYS A 67 -6.60 2.93 -2.21
C CYS A 67 -6.67 3.16 -0.69
N TYR A 68 -5.73 3.93 -0.13
CA TYR A 68 -5.82 4.32 1.27
C TYR A 68 -7.07 5.16 1.50
N GLU A 69 -7.31 6.18 0.68
CA GLU A 69 -8.47 7.07 0.81
C GLU A 69 -9.79 6.31 0.63
N ASP A 70 -9.86 5.41 -0.36
CA ASP A 70 -11.06 4.62 -0.66
C ASP A 70 -11.41 3.60 0.44
N PHE A 71 -10.40 3.03 1.11
CA PHE A 71 -10.59 1.94 2.07
C PHE A 71 -10.33 2.32 3.53
N GLN A 72 -9.90 3.55 3.83
CA GLN A 72 -9.60 3.96 5.22
C GLN A 72 -10.79 3.80 6.15
N GLU A 73 -11.99 4.21 5.71
CA GLU A 73 -13.18 4.17 6.55
C GLU A 73 -13.68 2.73 6.68
N MET A 74 -13.75 2.02 5.55
CA MET A 74 -14.23 0.64 5.48
C MET A 74 -13.39 -0.32 6.33
N LEU A 75 -12.06 -0.22 6.22
CA LEU A 75 -11.13 -1.11 6.92
C LEU A 75 -10.63 -0.52 8.24
N GLY A 76 -10.98 0.73 8.57
CA GLY A 76 -10.45 1.43 9.73
C GLY A 76 -8.94 1.65 9.65
N LEU A 77 -8.39 1.90 8.45
CA LEU A 77 -6.97 2.23 8.28
C LEU A 77 -6.66 3.52 9.03
N ARG A 78 -5.61 3.49 9.84
CA ARG A 78 -5.20 4.63 10.65
C ARG A 78 -3.94 5.24 10.08
N ARG A 79 -3.90 6.57 10.02
CA ARG A 79 -2.66 7.28 9.73
C ARG A 79 -1.76 7.21 10.96
N GLY A 80 -0.64 6.53 10.82
CA GLY A 80 0.42 6.43 11.83
C GLY A 80 1.21 7.73 12.00
#